data_AF-A0A2V9RSJ3-F1
#
_entry.id   AF-A0A2V9RSJ3-F1
#
_cell.length_a   1.000
_cell.length_b   1.000
_cell.length_c   1.000
_cell.angle_alpha   90.00
_cell.angle_beta   90.00
_cell.angle_gamma   90.00
#
_symmetry.space_group_name_H-M   'P 1'
#
loop_
_entity.id
_entity.type
_entity.pdbx_description
1 polymer ?
#
loop_
_entity_poly.entity_id
_entity_poly.type
_entity_poly.pdbx_seq_one_letter_code
_entity_poly.pdbx_strand_id
1 'polypeptide(L)'
;MGYNSLQAVLQKQMGHGLQYQVSYTFSKCMSDSTGYYGAWNNALSASAYWQNVYDKKAEWAPCYYDATHVLSGYAIYELPFGRGKTLARDANKIVNAVIGGWSVSPIFIVRSGWPMPVYNAADESGTFGRGARANCNSIPSITGETPITGGVGGFQWFTNTNNFTNPVAGTFGNCSPQLGKLRGPRYTDVDLSLHKDFPLTERFKLQFRSDFINAFNHVQLNAPEMSLGGKMGQITSAQPPRNIQLALKLYY
;
A
#
# COMPACT_ATOMS: atom_id res chain seq x y z
N MET A 1 -16.33 17.47 -1.92
CA MET A 1 -15.58 16.29 -2.38
C MET A 1 -15.82 16.01 -3.87
N GLY A 2 -14.78 15.67 -4.63
CA GLY A 2 -14.85 15.24 -6.03
C GLY A 2 -13.90 14.08 -6.30
N TYR A 3 -14.38 13.05 -6.99
CA TYR A 3 -13.62 11.84 -7.30
C TYR A 3 -13.73 11.52 -8.79
N ASN A 4 -12.60 11.50 -9.48
CA ASN A 4 -12.50 11.10 -10.88
C ASN A 4 -11.72 9.79 -10.95
N SER A 5 -12.23 8.77 -11.63
CA SER A 5 -11.49 7.53 -11.81
C SER A 5 -11.69 6.90 -13.18
N LEU A 6 -10.68 6.15 -13.60
CA LEU A 6 -10.71 5.24 -14.74
C LEU A 6 -10.36 3.85 -14.21
N GLN A 7 -11.18 2.87 -14.55
CA GLN A 7 -11.02 1.49 -14.10
C GLN A 7 -11.01 0.57 -15.32
N ALA A 8 -10.02 -0.31 -15.38
CA ALA A 8 -9.89 -1.32 -16.42
C ALA A 8 -9.69 -2.69 -15.76
N VAL A 9 -10.42 -3.70 -16.24
CA VAL A 9 -10.34 -5.06 -15.73
C VAL A 9 -10.07 -6.00 -16.89
N LEU A 10 -9.00 -6.78 -16.78
CA LEU A 10 -8.68 -7.88 -17.67
C LEU A 10 -8.92 -9.19 -16.92
N GLN A 11 -9.76 -10.06 -17.48
CA GLN A 11 -10.08 -11.34 -16.87
C GLN A 11 -10.02 -12.47 -17.89
N LYS A 12 -9.52 -13.63 -17.44
CA LYS A 12 -9.56 -14.89 -18.18
C LYS A 12 -10.12 -15.96 -17.27
N GLN A 13 -11.23 -16.56 -17.72
CA GLN A 13 -11.80 -17.75 -17.08
C GLN A 13 -10.86 -18.95 -17.21
N MET A 14 -11.03 -19.94 -16.32
CA MET A 14 -10.17 -21.13 -16.32
C MET A 14 -10.16 -21.81 -17.69
N GLY A 15 -8.97 -21.94 -18.25
CA GLY A 15 -8.77 -22.60 -19.54
C GLY A 15 -7.31 -22.99 -19.72
N HIS A 16 -7.08 -24.24 -20.14
CA HIS A 16 -5.76 -24.87 -20.20
C HIS A 16 -4.94 -24.73 -18.89
N GLY A 17 -5.62 -24.81 -17.74
CA GLY A 17 -4.99 -24.74 -16.41
C GLY A 17 -4.68 -23.32 -15.91
N LEU A 18 -5.01 -22.25 -16.66
CA LEU A 18 -4.76 -20.88 -16.24
C LEU A 18 -6.05 -20.06 -16.11
N GLN A 19 -6.24 -19.45 -14.95
CA GLN A 19 -7.24 -18.41 -14.65
C GLN A 19 -6.52 -17.18 -14.09
N TYR A 20 -6.95 -15.97 -14.46
CA TYR A 20 -6.42 -14.76 -13.84
C TYR A 20 -7.39 -13.59 -13.94
N GLN A 21 -7.21 -12.61 -13.05
CA GLN A 21 -7.85 -11.30 -13.13
C GLN A 21 -6.84 -10.23 -12.73
N VAL A 22 -6.79 -9.15 -13.51
CA VAL A 22 -5.97 -7.97 -13.24
C VAL A 22 -6.86 -6.74 -13.35
N SER A 23 -6.84 -5.92 -12.30
CA SER A 23 -7.60 -4.68 -12.18
C SER A 23 -6.65 -3.51 -12.06
N TYR A 24 -6.86 -2.49 -12.87
CA TYR A 24 -6.13 -1.24 -12.82
C TYR A 24 -7.09 -0.08 -12.60
N THR A 25 -6.84 0.70 -11.56
CA THR A 25 -7.59 1.90 -11.21
C THR A 25 -6.65 3.09 -11.24
N PHE A 26 -6.94 4.05 -12.12
CA PHE A 26 -6.42 5.39 -12.03
C PHE A 26 -7.44 6.26 -11.31
N SER A 27 -7.05 6.99 -10.27
CA SER A 27 -8.00 7.84 -9.54
C SER A 27 -7.42 9.16 -9.08
N LYS A 28 -8.27 10.16 -8.93
CA LYS A 28 -7.94 11.45 -8.33
C LYS A 28 -9.11 11.90 -7.46
N CYS A 29 -8.85 11.93 -6.16
CA CYS A 29 -9.78 12.35 -5.11
C CYS A 29 -9.35 13.70 -4.56
N MET A 30 -10.28 14.66 -4.54
CA MET A 30 -10.11 15.97 -3.92
C MET A 30 -11.23 16.22 -2.92
N SER A 31 -10.92 16.79 -1.76
CA SER A 31 -11.89 17.13 -0.72
C SER A 31 -11.47 18.40 0.02
N ASP A 32 -12.46 19.12 0.52
CA ASP A 32 -12.40 20.27 1.43
C ASP A 32 -12.60 19.85 2.91
N SER A 33 -12.84 18.56 3.16
CA SER A 33 -12.92 18.01 4.50
C SER A 33 -12.57 16.53 4.47
N THR A 34 -11.85 16.07 5.48
CA THR A 34 -11.56 14.65 5.70
C THR A 34 -12.69 13.96 6.46
N GLY A 35 -13.54 14.71 7.16
CA GLY A 35 -14.61 14.22 8.03
C GLY A 35 -14.10 13.74 9.39
N TYR A 36 -14.84 14.01 10.46
CA TYR A 36 -14.42 13.71 11.84
C TYR A 36 -14.15 12.22 12.10
N TYR A 37 -14.88 11.34 11.39
CA TYR A 37 -14.68 9.89 11.41
C TYR A 37 -14.09 9.36 10.10
N GLY A 38 -13.46 10.21 9.28
CA GLY A 38 -12.91 9.79 8.00
C GLY A 38 -11.62 9.01 8.17
N ALA A 39 -10.66 9.55 8.93
CA ALA A 39 -9.34 8.96 9.07
C ALA A 39 -9.31 7.80 10.08
N TRP A 40 -9.12 6.57 9.59
CA TRP A 40 -8.95 5.36 10.41
C TRP A 40 -7.63 4.69 10.06
N ASN A 41 -6.66 4.70 11.00
CA ASN A 41 -5.40 3.93 11.16
C ASN A 41 -4.52 3.58 9.94
N ASN A 42 -4.97 3.83 8.73
CA ASN A 42 -4.38 3.32 7.50
C ASN A 42 -3.62 4.42 6.77
N ALA A 43 -3.95 5.70 6.98
CA ALA A 43 -3.31 6.81 6.29
C ALA A 43 -3.25 8.07 7.17
N LEU A 44 -2.16 8.84 7.04
CA LEU A 44 -2.01 10.13 7.71
C LEU A 44 -2.95 11.15 7.09
N SER A 45 -3.80 11.75 7.92
CA SER A 45 -4.79 12.76 7.52
C SER A 45 -4.53 14.07 8.23
N ALA A 46 -4.82 15.18 7.53
CA ALA A 46 -5.00 16.47 8.17
C ALA A 46 -6.18 16.45 9.16
N SER A 47 -6.25 17.49 9.99
CA SER A 47 -7.37 17.69 10.92
C SER A 47 -8.72 17.63 10.19
N ALA A 48 -9.72 17.07 10.86
CA ALA A 48 -11.10 17.06 10.38
C ALA A 48 -11.79 18.43 10.45
N TYR A 49 -11.17 19.36 11.18
CA TYR A 49 -11.67 20.72 11.36
C TYR A 49 -10.98 21.67 10.40
N TRP A 50 -11.75 22.57 9.81
CA TRP A 50 -11.21 23.65 9.01
C TRP A 50 -10.34 24.57 9.86
N GLN A 51 -9.22 25.00 9.30
CA GLN A 51 -8.36 25.98 9.96
C GLN A 51 -9.06 27.32 10.10
N ASN A 52 -9.77 27.74 9.04
CA ASN A 52 -10.55 28.96 9.00
C ASN A 52 -11.98 28.63 8.56
N VAL A 53 -12.93 28.69 9.49
CA VAL A 53 -14.35 28.41 9.22
C VAL A 53 -14.99 29.37 8.22
N TYR A 54 -14.40 30.56 8.04
CA TYR A 54 -14.84 31.55 7.07
C TYR A 54 -14.26 31.34 5.65
N ASP A 55 -13.21 30.53 5.51
CA ASP A 55 -12.59 30.19 4.22
C ASP A 55 -12.48 28.67 4.03
N LYS A 56 -13.58 28.06 3.62
CA LYS A 56 -13.65 26.64 3.27
C LYS A 56 -12.86 26.29 2.01
N LYS A 57 -12.58 27.27 1.14
CA LYS A 57 -11.89 27.01 -0.14
C LYS A 57 -10.41 26.69 0.10
N ALA A 58 -9.82 27.25 1.16
CA ALA A 58 -8.46 26.95 1.60
C ALA A 58 -8.25 25.50 2.07
N GLU A 59 -9.33 24.73 2.21
CA GLU A 59 -9.31 23.34 2.65
C GLU A 59 -9.29 22.36 1.48
N TRP A 60 -9.49 22.84 0.25
CA TRP A 60 -9.53 22.00 -0.94
C TRP A 60 -8.16 21.40 -1.27
N ALA A 61 -8.02 20.10 -1.03
CA ALA A 61 -6.79 19.35 -1.21
C ALA A 61 -7.04 17.91 -1.65
N PRO A 62 -6.00 17.16 -2.08
CA PRO A 62 -6.14 15.73 -2.33
C PRO A 62 -6.66 15.00 -1.09
N CYS A 63 -7.51 14.00 -1.28
CA CYS A 63 -7.94 13.15 -0.18
C CYS A 63 -6.72 12.42 0.43
N TYR A 64 -6.72 12.18 1.73
CA TYR A 64 -5.60 11.51 2.41
C TYR A 64 -5.39 10.05 1.96
N TYR A 65 -6.41 9.41 1.38
CA TYR A 65 -6.33 8.08 0.74
C TYR A 65 -6.25 8.14 -0.80
N ASP A 66 -5.91 9.29 -1.37
CA ASP A 66 -5.79 9.46 -2.83
C ASP A 66 -4.63 8.62 -3.39
N ALA A 67 -4.95 7.45 -3.93
CA ALA A 67 -4.02 6.60 -4.65
C ALA A 67 -4.21 6.81 -6.17
N THR A 68 -3.27 7.51 -6.79
CA THR A 68 -3.28 7.83 -8.21
C THR A 68 -3.34 6.58 -9.09
N HIS A 69 -2.54 5.57 -8.75
CA HIS A 69 -2.46 4.31 -9.48
C HIS A 69 -2.61 3.16 -8.50
N VAL A 70 -3.55 2.26 -8.77
CA VAL A 70 -3.72 1.00 -8.06
C VAL A 70 -3.80 -0.11 -9.09
N LEU A 71 -2.86 -1.03 -9.04
CA LEU A 71 -2.85 -2.25 -9.83
C LEU A 71 -2.95 -3.43 -8.86
N SER A 72 -3.96 -4.27 -9.01
CA SER A 72 -4.11 -5.48 -8.22
C SER A 72 -4.52 -6.64 -9.11
N GLY A 73 -4.23 -7.86 -8.68
CA GLY A 73 -4.63 -9.02 -9.44
C GLY A 73 -4.26 -10.33 -8.76
N TYR A 74 -4.81 -11.39 -9.32
CA TYR A 74 -4.47 -12.75 -8.94
C TYR A 74 -4.39 -13.63 -10.19
N ALA A 75 -3.65 -14.73 -10.06
CA ALA A 75 -3.69 -15.82 -11.02
C ALA A 75 -3.82 -17.14 -10.27
N ILE A 76 -4.38 -18.15 -10.93
CA ILE A 76 -4.36 -19.55 -10.51
C ILE A 76 -3.84 -20.32 -11.71
N TYR A 77 -2.70 -20.97 -11.54
CA TYR A 77 -2.08 -21.76 -12.58
C TYR A 77 -1.85 -23.20 -12.11
N GLU A 78 -2.62 -24.12 -12.67
CA GLU A 78 -2.37 -25.55 -12.56
C GLU A 78 -1.17 -25.91 -13.43
N LEU A 79 -0.10 -26.39 -12.80
CA LEU A 79 1.11 -26.71 -13.54
C LEU A 79 0.84 -27.84 -14.56
N PRO A 80 1.36 -27.72 -15.79
CA PRO A 80 1.12 -28.68 -16.87
C PRO A 80 1.89 -30.00 -16.71
N PHE A 81 2.47 -30.28 -15.54
CA PHE A 81 3.27 -31.47 -15.28
C PHE A 81 2.46 -32.59 -14.67
N GLY A 82 2.72 -33.81 -15.12
CA GLY A 82 2.17 -35.04 -14.55
C GLY A 82 1.37 -35.87 -15.53
N ARG A 83 0.97 -37.05 -15.06
CA ARG A 83 0.25 -38.06 -15.84
C ARG A 83 -1.09 -37.48 -16.31
N GLY A 84 -1.31 -37.45 -17.62
CA GLY A 84 -2.52 -36.87 -18.23
C GLY A 84 -2.51 -35.34 -18.43
N LYS A 85 -1.42 -34.63 -18.08
CA LYS A 85 -1.24 -33.20 -18.41
C LYS A 85 -0.43 -33.02 -19.71
N THR A 86 -0.13 -31.80 -20.13
CA THR A 86 0.57 -31.56 -21.41
C THR A 86 2.05 -31.94 -21.35
N LEU A 87 2.70 -31.82 -20.19
CA LEU A 87 4.11 -32.15 -19.96
C LEU A 87 4.26 -33.37 -19.04
N ALA A 88 5.24 -34.23 -19.32
CA ALA A 88 5.50 -35.47 -18.57
C ALA A 88 4.29 -36.43 -18.50
N ARG A 89 3.60 -36.59 -19.64
CA ARG A 89 2.41 -37.45 -19.83
C ARG A 89 2.61 -38.88 -19.34
N ASP A 90 3.79 -39.44 -19.62
CA ASP A 90 4.14 -40.84 -19.33
C ASP A 90 4.97 -40.99 -18.05
N ALA A 91 4.98 -39.98 -17.17
CA ALA A 91 5.70 -40.05 -15.90
C ALA A 91 5.29 -41.31 -15.10
N ASN A 92 6.29 -42.03 -14.60
CA ASN A 92 6.06 -43.16 -13.70
C ASN A 92 5.43 -42.68 -12.38
N LYS A 93 4.86 -43.60 -11.58
CA LYS A 93 4.09 -43.24 -10.38
C LYS A 93 4.89 -42.38 -9.39
N ILE A 94 6.18 -42.65 -9.24
CA ILE A 94 7.07 -41.94 -8.30
C ILE A 94 7.33 -40.51 -8.80
N VAL A 95 7.69 -40.35 -10.08
CA VAL A 95 7.92 -39.03 -10.68
C VAL A 95 6.64 -38.22 -10.66
N ASN A 96 5.49 -38.81 -11.01
CA ASN A 96 4.19 -38.14 -10.97
C ASN A 96 3.80 -37.70 -9.56
N ALA A 97 4.12 -38.48 -8.53
CA ALA A 97 3.86 -38.09 -7.15
C ALA A 97 4.62 -36.82 -6.76
N VAL A 98 5.80 -36.59 -7.33
CA VAL A 98 6.62 -35.38 -7.06
C VAL A 98 6.17 -34.20 -7.93
N ILE A 99 5.98 -34.40 -9.24
CA ILE A 99 5.77 -33.29 -10.20
C ILE A 99 4.31 -32.98 -10.51
N GLY A 100 3.38 -33.88 -10.20
CA GLY A 100 1.96 -33.72 -10.52
C GLY A 100 1.16 -33.00 -9.44
N GLY A 101 -0.01 -32.47 -9.81
CA GLY A 101 -1.01 -31.94 -8.87
C GLY A 101 -0.67 -30.60 -8.24
N TRP A 102 0.33 -29.88 -8.77
CA TRP A 102 0.71 -28.56 -8.28
C TRP A 102 -0.17 -27.47 -8.90
N SER A 103 -0.63 -26.53 -8.07
CA SER A 103 -1.19 -25.27 -8.50
C SER A 103 -0.50 -24.10 -7.79
N VAL A 104 -0.24 -23.04 -8.54
CA VAL A 104 0.41 -21.82 -8.05
C VAL A 104 -0.60 -20.69 -8.14
N SER A 105 -0.77 -19.96 -7.04
CA SER A 105 -1.73 -18.86 -6.95
C SER A 105 -1.07 -17.60 -6.38
N PRO A 106 -0.50 -16.72 -7.22
CA PRO A 106 -0.05 -15.41 -6.77
C PRO A 106 -1.23 -14.44 -6.63
N ILE A 107 -1.15 -13.56 -5.64
CA ILE A 107 -1.93 -12.34 -5.54
C ILE A 107 -0.97 -11.17 -5.34
N PHE A 108 -1.24 -10.05 -5.97
CA PHE A 108 -0.38 -8.88 -5.86
C PHE A 108 -1.17 -7.59 -5.80
N ILE A 109 -0.54 -6.59 -5.20
CA ILE A 109 -1.02 -5.22 -5.19
C ILE A 109 0.16 -4.27 -5.32
N VAL A 110 -0.01 -3.27 -6.18
CA VAL A 110 0.90 -2.15 -6.36
C VAL A 110 0.06 -0.88 -6.31
N ARG A 111 0.29 -0.02 -5.33
CA ARG A 111 -0.36 1.29 -5.26
C ARG A 111 0.65 2.42 -5.09
N SER A 112 0.36 3.55 -5.71
CA SER A 112 1.05 4.81 -5.45
C SER A 112 0.92 5.20 -3.98
N GLY A 113 1.93 5.90 -3.45
CA GLY A 113 1.86 6.47 -2.12
C GLY A 113 0.77 7.52 -1.98
N TRP A 114 0.24 7.63 -0.76
CA TRP A 114 -0.74 8.64 -0.43
C TRP A 114 -0.09 10.01 -0.27
N PRO A 115 -0.79 11.11 -0.59
CA PRO A 115 -0.34 12.46 -0.26
C PRO A 115 -0.22 12.59 1.26
N MET A 116 0.65 13.47 1.77
CA MET A 116 0.94 13.56 3.20
C MET A 116 0.53 14.92 3.79
N PRO A 117 -0.03 14.97 5.02
CA PRO A 117 -0.28 16.22 5.73
C PRO A 117 0.97 16.65 6.50
N VAL A 118 1.03 17.90 6.94
CA VAL A 118 1.97 18.34 7.99
C VAL A 118 1.15 18.61 9.25
N TYR A 119 1.59 18.08 10.39
CA TYR A 119 0.86 18.20 11.65
C TYR A 119 1.75 18.71 12.80
N ASN A 120 1.12 18.94 13.96
CA ASN A 120 1.73 19.56 15.15
C ASN A 120 2.27 20.99 14.92
N ALA A 121 1.61 21.77 14.06
CA ALA A 121 1.81 23.21 14.01
C ALA A 121 1.14 23.89 15.20
N ALA A 122 1.80 24.92 15.73
CA ALA A 122 1.22 25.77 16.76
C ALA A 122 0.04 26.57 16.19
N ASP A 123 -1.00 26.79 17.00
CA ASP A 123 -2.06 27.73 16.66
C ASP A 123 -1.60 29.16 16.92
N GLU A 124 -0.98 29.76 15.91
CA GLU A 124 -0.55 31.15 15.95
C GLU A 124 -1.67 32.11 15.51
N SER A 125 -2.81 31.61 15.05
CA SER A 125 -3.91 32.45 14.57
C SER A 125 -4.72 33.08 15.71
N GLY A 126 -4.62 32.53 16.92
CA GLY A 126 -5.39 32.96 18.09
C GLY A 126 -6.88 32.61 18.01
N THR A 127 -7.29 31.77 17.05
CA THR A 127 -8.69 31.38 16.85
C THR A 127 -9.12 30.20 17.72
N PHE A 128 -8.17 29.52 18.38
CA PHE A 128 -8.39 28.28 19.12
C PHE A 128 -9.03 27.19 18.26
N GLY A 129 -8.80 27.26 16.95
CA GLY A 129 -9.28 26.31 15.97
C GLY A 129 -8.52 24.98 16.07
N ARG A 130 -9.22 23.86 15.89
CA ARG A 130 -8.63 22.50 15.94
C ARG A 130 -7.92 22.10 14.64
N GLY A 131 -7.64 23.05 13.75
CA GLY A 131 -7.12 22.83 12.39
C GLY A 131 -5.85 23.61 12.07
N ALA A 132 -5.03 23.97 13.06
CA ALA A 132 -3.80 24.73 12.84
C ALA A 132 -2.88 24.02 11.82
N ARG A 133 -2.33 24.79 10.87
CA ARG A 133 -1.43 24.31 9.81
C ARG A 133 -0.10 25.05 9.89
N ALA A 134 0.95 24.38 9.41
CA ALA A 134 2.27 24.97 9.24
C ALA A 134 2.30 25.94 8.04
N ASN A 135 3.39 26.69 7.93
CA ASN A 135 3.81 27.34 6.69
C ASN A 135 4.68 26.39 5.88
N CYS A 136 4.40 26.30 4.59
CA CYS A 136 5.12 25.56 3.56
C CYS A 136 5.89 26.55 2.69
N ASN A 137 7.08 26.95 3.14
CA ASN A 137 7.88 27.99 2.47
C ASN A 137 8.54 27.47 1.17
N SER A 138 8.55 26.16 0.94
CA SER A 138 8.99 25.53 -0.30
C SER A 138 8.31 24.17 -0.48
N ILE A 139 8.32 23.64 -1.70
CA ILE A 139 7.92 22.25 -1.95
C ILE A 139 9.12 21.35 -1.64
N PRO A 140 9.00 20.37 -0.72
CA PRO A 140 10.08 19.44 -0.45
C PRO A 140 10.33 18.54 -1.66
N SER A 141 11.60 18.18 -1.88
CA SER A 141 11.97 17.19 -2.89
C SER A 141 12.02 15.82 -2.24
N ILE A 142 11.31 14.84 -2.83
CA ILE A 142 11.40 13.45 -2.40
C ILE A 142 12.79 12.94 -2.81
N THR A 143 13.59 12.55 -1.81
CA THR A 143 14.90 11.92 -2.00
C THR A 143 14.80 10.40 -1.99
N GLY A 144 13.69 9.85 -1.47
CA GLY A 144 13.46 8.42 -1.40
C GLY A 144 14.20 7.79 -0.23
N GLU A 145 15.00 6.76 -0.50
CA GLU A 145 15.66 5.93 0.53
C GLU A 145 17.04 6.47 0.92
N THR A 146 17.16 7.77 1.19
CA THR A 146 18.44 8.34 1.69
C THR A 146 18.65 7.94 3.14
N PRO A 147 19.78 7.35 3.55
CA PRO A 147 19.99 6.95 4.95
C PRO A 147 19.92 8.15 5.91
N ILE A 148 19.30 7.94 7.08
CA ILE A 148 19.28 8.97 8.14
C ILE A 148 20.72 9.18 8.64
N THR A 149 21.22 10.43 8.56
CA THR A 149 22.55 10.78 9.05
C THR A 149 22.61 10.66 10.58
N GLY A 150 23.53 9.83 11.08
CA GLY A 150 23.76 9.66 12.52
C GLY A 150 22.71 8.83 13.28
N GLY A 151 21.76 8.20 12.58
CA GLY A 151 20.72 7.34 13.17
C GLY A 151 21.05 5.85 13.08
N VAL A 152 20.42 5.04 13.94
CA VAL A 152 20.45 3.56 13.87
C VAL A 152 19.39 3.09 12.89
N GLY A 153 19.70 3.16 11.59
CA GLY A 153 18.81 2.71 10.50
C GLY A 153 17.66 3.69 10.17
N GLY A 154 16.98 3.39 9.06
CA GLY A 154 15.88 4.21 8.53
C GLY A 154 16.28 5.15 7.39
N PHE A 155 15.28 5.82 6.81
CA PHE A 155 15.44 6.65 5.62
C PHE A 155 14.89 8.06 5.80
N GLN A 156 15.60 9.08 5.31
CA GLN A 156 15.11 10.44 5.09
C GLN A 156 14.40 10.51 3.74
N TRP A 157 13.06 10.56 3.79
CA TRP A 157 12.19 10.47 2.63
C TRP A 157 12.20 11.72 1.75
N PHE A 158 12.35 12.90 2.36
CA PHE A 158 12.40 14.18 1.67
C PHE A 158 13.34 15.16 2.35
N THR A 159 13.84 16.14 1.57
CA THR A 159 14.74 17.21 2.04
C THR A 159 13.97 18.48 2.42
N ASN A 160 14.71 19.49 2.90
CA ASN A 160 14.16 20.81 3.20
C ASN A 160 13.08 20.78 4.30
N THR A 161 13.24 19.91 5.29
CA THR A 161 12.35 19.80 6.46
C THR A 161 12.22 21.13 7.22
N ASN A 162 13.28 21.94 7.24
CA ASN A 162 13.30 23.27 7.85
C ASN A 162 12.44 24.31 7.12
N ASN A 163 11.94 24.02 5.92
CA ASN A 163 11.04 24.91 5.18
C ASN A 163 9.57 24.77 5.62
N PHE A 164 9.28 23.80 6.49
CA PHE A 164 8.05 23.73 7.24
C PHE A 164 8.24 24.44 8.57
N THR A 165 7.52 25.55 8.77
CA THR A 165 7.67 26.38 9.97
C THR A 165 6.32 26.64 10.61
N ASN A 166 6.30 27.05 11.88
CA ASN A 166 5.09 27.64 12.43
C ASN A 166 4.78 28.96 11.70
N PRO A 167 3.49 29.33 11.57
CA PRO A 167 3.10 30.65 11.10
C PRO A 167 3.57 31.76 12.05
N VAL A 168 3.47 33.01 11.62
CA VAL A 168 3.72 34.17 12.50
C VAL A 168 2.49 34.39 13.39
N ALA A 169 2.68 34.85 14.62
CA ALA A 169 1.57 35.21 15.52
C ALA A 169 0.56 36.15 14.82
N GLY A 170 -0.72 35.83 14.99
CA GLY A 170 -1.86 36.48 14.32
C GLY A 170 -2.16 35.98 12.90
N THR A 171 -1.48 34.94 12.40
CA THR A 171 -1.66 34.45 11.03
C THR A 171 -2.02 32.97 10.95
N PHE A 172 -2.75 32.59 9.90
CA PHE A 172 -2.97 31.19 9.55
C PHE A 172 -1.79 30.65 8.74
N GLY A 173 -1.46 29.37 8.94
CA GLY A 173 -0.52 28.64 8.10
C GLY A 173 -0.98 28.53 6.64
N ASN A 174 -0.03 28.53 5.72
CA ASN A 174 -0.31 28.47 4.27
C ASN A 174 -0.18 27.06 3.64
N CYS A 175 0.16 26.03 4.42
CA CYS A 175 0.22 24.67 3.90
C CYS A 175 -1.17 24.19 3.43
N SER A 176 -1.18 23.45 2.32
CA SER A 176 -2.33 22.63 1.96
C SER A 176 -2.60 21.61 3.09
N PRO A 177 -3.86 21.30 3.44
CA PRO A 177 -4.17 20.26 4.43
C PRO A 177 -3.47 18.94 4.06
N GLN A 178 -3.50 18.59 2.78
CA GLN A 178 -2.78 17.45 2.23
C GLN A 178 -1.85 17.88 1.09
N LEU A 179 -0.58 17.49 1.15
CA LEU A 179 0.42 17.85 0.14
C LEU A 179 0.37 16.88 -1.04
N GLY A 180 -0.19 17.31 -2.17
CA GLY A 180 -0.30 16.44 -3.37
C GLY A 180 1.05 16.07 -4.02
N LYS A 181 2.07 16.93 -3.85
CA LYS A 181 3.42 16.73 -4.39
C LYS A 181 4.35 15.97 -3.44
N LEU A 182 4.03 15.93 -2.14
CA LEU A 182 4.75 15.13 -1.16
C LEU A 182 3.89 13.91 -0.80
N ARG A 183 4.21 12.78 -1.44
CA ARG A 183 3.52 11.51 -1.19
C ARG A 183 4.45 10.55 -0.45
N GLY A 184 3.88 9.67 0.36
CA GLY A 184 4.62 8.61 1.04
C GLY A 184 5.16 7.55 0.07
N PRO A 185 5.86 6.53 0.59
CA PRO A 185 6.33 5.40 -0.20
C PRO A 185 5.18 4.70 -0.94
N ARG A 186 5.49 4.14 -2.11
CA ARG A 186 4.58 3.21 -2.80
C ARG A 186 4.43 1.94 -1.97
N TYR A 187 3.29 1.29 -2.10
CA TYR A 187 3.05 -0.01 -1.48
C TYR A 187 3.00 -1.08 -2.57
N THR A 188 3.94 -2.02 -2.49
CA THR A 188 4.06 -3.15 -3.41
C THR A 188 4.16 -4.42 -2.58
N ASP A 189 3.23 -5.33 -2.82
CA ASP A 189 3.19 -6.60 -2.10
C ASP A 189 2.75 -7.72 -3.03
N VAL A 190 3.35 -8.90 -2.82
CA VAL A 190 3.05 -10.12 -3.56
C VAL A 190 3.00 -11.26 -2.57
N ASP A 191 1.83 -11.87 -2.46
CA ASP A 191 1.65 -13.12 -1.73
C ASP A 191 1.57 -14.27 -2.73
N LEU A 192 2.13 -15.40 -2.34
CA LEU A 192 2.20 -16.59 -3.19
C LEU A 192 1.68 -17.79 -2.43
N SER A 193 0.72 -18.50 -3.00
CA SER A 193 0.23 -19.77 -2.48
C SER A 193 0.60 -20.91 -3.43
N LEU A 194 1.27 -21.94 -2.92
CA LEU A 194 1.49 -23.20 -3.62
C LEU A 194 0.60 -24.27 -3.00
N HIS A 195 -0.20 -24.95 -3.83
CA HIS A 195 -0.94 -26.15 -3.44
C HIS A 195 -0.42 -27.36 -4.20
N LYS A 196 -0.43 -28.50 -3.51
CA LYS A 196 -0.19 -29.80 -4.11
C LYS A 196 -1.25 -30.78 -3.65
N ASP A 197 -1.94 -31.36 -4.62
CA ASP A 197 -2.90 -32.43 -4.38
C ASP A 197 -2.25 -33.81 -4.58
N PHE A 198 -2.36 -34.65 -3.55
CA PHE A 198 -1.99 -36.05 -3.54
C PHE A 198 -3.26 -36.92 -3.57
N PRO A 199 -3.65 -37.47 -4.73
CA PRO A 199 -4.73 -38.44 -4.79
C PRO A 199 -4.24 -39.75 -4.15
N LEU A 200 -4.76 -40.07 -2.95
CA LEU A 200 -4.38 -41.30 -2.24
C LEU A 200 -5.23 -42.48 -2.73
N THR A 201 -6.54 -42.27 -2.84
CA THR A 201 -7.51 -43.21 -3.42
C THR A 201 -8.57 -42.43 -4.20
N GLU A 202 -9.57 -43.10 -4.75
CA GLU A 202 -10.73 -42.45 -5.39
C GLU A 202 -11.56 -41.59 -4.41
N ARG A 203 -11.50 -41.93 -3.12
CA ARG A 203 -12.23 -41.23 -2.05
C ARG A 203 -11.37 -40.24 -1.27
N PHE A 204 -10.09 -40.54 -1.08
CA PHE A 204 -9.20 -39.77 -0.22
C PHE A 204 -8.21 -38.92 -1.03
N LYS A 205 -8.17 -37.62 -0.76
CA LYS A 205 -7.19 -36.68 -1.31
C LYS A 205 -6.49 -35.93 -0.18
N LEU A 206 -5.17 -35.94 -0.16
CA LEU A 206 -4.38 -35.14 0.77
C LEU A 206 -3.90 -33.89 0.03
N GLN A 207 -4.08 -32.71 0.61
CA GLN A 207 -3.61 -31.44 0.05
C GLN A 207 -2.55 -30.84 0.97
N PHE A 208 -1.39 -30.54 0.39
CA PHE A 208 -0.37 -29.72 1.01
C PHE A 208 -0.48 -28.29 0.49
N ARG A 209 -0.43 -27.31 1.38
CA ARG A 209 -0.47 -25.88 1.07
C ARG A 209 0.69 -25.16 1.74
N SER A 210 1.36 -24.31 0.98
CA SER A 210 2.39 -23.39 1.47
C SER A 210 2.05 -21.97 1.03
N ASP A 211 1.81 -21.09 1.98
CA ASP A 211 1.56 -19.66 1.73
C ASP A 211 2.78 -18.84 2.13
N PHE A 212 3.18 -17.94 1.24
CA PHE A 212 4.26 -16.99 1.42
C PHE A 212 3.66 -15.59 1.40
N ILE A 213 3.44 -15.02 2.58
CA ILE A 213 3.03 -13.62 2.74
C ILE A 213 4.27 -12.75 2.56
N ASN A 214 4.22 -11.73 1.70
CA ASN A 214 5.39 -11.01 1.21
C ASN A 214 6.45 -11.99 0.63
N ALA A 215 6.07 -12.72 -0.42
CA ALA A 215 6.84 -13.82 -0.97
C ALA A 215 8.29 -13.45 -1.35
N PHE A 216 8.49 -12.23 -1.85
CA PHE A 216 9.80 -11.72 -2.26
C PHE A 216 10.57 -11.01 -1.13
N ASN A 217 10.01 -10.94 0.08
CA ASN A 217 10.59 -10.21 1.21
C ASN A 217 10.97 -8.76 0.85
N HIS A 218 10.12 -8.11 0.05
CA HIS A 218 10.29 -6.72 -0.33
C HIS A 218 9.92 -5.83 0.86
N VAL A 219 10.78 -4.89 1.22
CA VAL A 219 10.53 -3.99 2.36
C VAL A 219 9.46 -2.98 1.97
N GLN A 220 8.28 -3.04 2.61
CA GLN A 220 7.28 -2.00 2.45
C GLN A 220 7.38 -0.96 3.57
N LEU A 221 7.98 0.17 3.25
CA LEU A 221 8.16 1.29 4.17
C LEU A 221 6.81 1.91 4.57
N ASN A 222 6.68 2.29 5.85
CA ASN A 222 5.55 3.06 6.33
C ASN A 222 5.68 4.54 5.95
N ALA A 223 4.65 5.32 6.25
CA ALA A 223 4.67 6.76 6.04
C ALA A 223 5.81 7.44 6.84
N PRO A 224 6.46 8.47 6.28
CA PRO A 224 7.43 9.29 7.02
C PRO A 224 6.74 10.05 8.16
N GLU A 225 7.53 10.40 9.18
CA GLU A 225 7.12 11.34 10.23
C GLU A 225 6.83 12.71 9.61
N MET A 226 5.63 13.26 9.86
CA MET A 226 5.19 14.54 9.31
C MET A 226 4.89 15.61 10.37
N SER A 227 5.20 15.32 11.63
CA SER A 227 5.22 16.32 12.71
C SER A 227 6.33 17.35 12.42
N LEU A 228 6.03 18.63 12.62
CA LEU A 228 7.07 19.65 12.75
C LEU A 228 8.07 19.23 13.85
N GLY A 229 9.36 19.29 13.52
CA GLY A 229 10.44 18.95 14.45
C GLY A 229 11.60 18.20 13.80
N GLY A 230 12.58 17.80 14.62
CA GLY A 230 13.85 17.23 14.15
C GLY A 230 13.77 15.85 13.49
N LYS A 231 12.64 15.14 13.61
CA LYS A 231 12.41 13.83 12.97
C LYS A 231 11.60 13.91 11.69
N MET A 232 11.18 15.10 11.26
CA MET A 232 10.37 15.26 10.07
C MET A 232 11.03 14.61 8.85
N GLY A 233 10.24 13.86 8.08
CA GLY A 233 10.66 13.13 6.89
C GLY A 233 11.39 11.82 7.15
N GLN A 234 11.62 11.44 8.40
CA GLN A 234 12.24 10.15 8.72
C GLN A 234 11.23 9.01 8.66
N ILE A 235 11.63 7.91 8.03
CA ILE A 235 10.93 6.62 8.04
C ILE A 235 11.77 5.65 8.87
N THR A 236 11.22 5.20 9.99
CA THR A 236 11.87 4.27 10.93
C THR A 236 11.10 2.97 11.13
N SER A 237 10.03 2.76 10.36
CA SER A 237 9.21 1.54 10.41
C SER A 237 8.81 1.05 9.03
N ALA A 238 8.53 -0.25 8.97
CA ALA A 238 8.08 -0.96 7.77
C ALA A 238 7.00 -1.98 8.14
N GLN A 239 6.34 -2.53 7.13
CA GLN A 239 5.43 -3.65 7.27
C GLN A 239 6.17 -4.94 7.66
N PRO A 240 5.47 -5.97 8.16
CA PRO A 240 6.09 -7.23 8.54
C PRO A 240 6.91 -7.86 7.40
N PRO A 241 8.04 -8.53 7.73
CA PRO A 241 8.83 -9.26 6.75
C PRO A 241 8.06 -10.50 6.27
N ARG A 242 8.67 -11.26 5.34
CA ARG A 242 8.08 -12.49 4.82
C ARG A 242 7.65 -13.45 5.93
N ASN A 243 6.42 -13.93 5.81
CA ASN A 243 5.86 -14.95 6.70
C ASN A 243 5.45 -16.18 5.88
N ILE A 244 5.80 -17.38 6.35
CA ILE A 244 5.53 -18.64 5.64
C ILE A 244 4.62 -19.50 6.49
N GLN A 245 3.52 -19.96 5.90
CA GLN A 245 2.55 -20.83 6.55
C GLN A 245 2.43 -22.15 5.80
N LEU A 246 2.43 -23.25 6.54
CA LEU A 246 2.29 -24.59 6.00
C LEU A 246 1.01 -25.21 6.53
N ALA A 247 0.25 -25.87 5.66
CA ALA A 247 -0.97 -26.57 6.02
C ALA A 247 -1.06 -27.91 5.30
N LEU A 248 -1.64 -28.89 5.99
CA LEU A 248 -1.96 -30.20 5.45
C LEU A 248 -3.43 -30.50 5.71
N LYS A 249 -4.18 -30.86 4.67
CA LYS A 249 -5.62 -31.12 4.76
C LYS A 249 -6.00 -32.42 4.06
N LEU A 250 -6.76 -33.27 4.75
CA LEU A 250 -7.33 -34.49 4.18
C LEU A 250 -8.77 -34.23 3.73
N TYR A 251 -9.10 -34.65 2.51
CA TYR A 251 -10.43 -34.67 1.92
C TYR A 251 -10.89 -36.13 1.80
N TYR A 252 -12.17 -36.41 2.08
CA TYR A 252 -12.76 -37.75 2.22
C TYR A 252 -14.19 -37.85 1.70
#